data_AF-A0AAX3RWI9-F1
#
_entry.id   AF-A0AAX3RWI9-F1
#
_cell.length_a   1.000
_cell.length_b   1.000
_cell.length_c   1.000
_cell.angle_alpha   90.00
_cell.angle_beta   90.00
_cell.angle_gamma   90.00
#
_symmetry.space_group_name_H-M   'P 1'
#
loop_
_entity.id
_entity.type
_entity.pdbx_description
1 polymer ?
#
loop_
_entity_poly.entity_id
_entity_poly.type
_entity_poly.pdbx_seq_one_letter_code
_entity_poly.pdbx_strand_id
1 'polypeptide(L)'
;MANKQTAGREQLGEFAPKFAELNDDVLFGDICAREEELSPRDRSMITVSTLIAGGNVEQLTPHLHKAKENGLTKEEIAEIITHLSFYAGWPKAWSAFQIAKEIFTHEKKEGQLMTFDQLSNSTIFPLGEKMEANFIGDNASIGNVTFAPGARNYWHSHKIGQVLLVTGGQGWYQEEGNQLNYSKLETS
;
A
#
# COMPACT_ATOMS: atom_id res chain seq x y z
N MET A 1 30.48 10.98 -8.89
CA MET A 1 29.71 12.23 -9.05
C MET A 1 28.24 11.85 -8.93
N ALA A 2 27.51 12.45 -7.99
CA ALA A 2 26.07 12.22 -7.90
C ALA A 2 25.40 12.66 -9.20
N ASN A 3 24.44 11.86 -9.72
CA ASN A 3 23.66 12.27 -10.88
C ASN A 3 22.93 13.58 -10.54
N LYS A 4 23.08 14.58 -11.41
CA LYS A 4 22.43 15.88 -11.24
C LYS A 4 20.91 15.71 -11.36
N GLN A 5 20.17 16.08 -10.33
CA GLN A 5 18.70 16.04 -10.32
C GLN A 5 18.15 17.13 -11.25
N THR A 6 17.20 16.77 -12.12
CA THR A 6 16.59 17.67 -13.13
C THR A 6 15.06 17.62 -13.15
N ALA A 7 14.45 16.84 -12.26
CA ALA A 7 13.00 16.64 -12.22
C ALA A 7 12.22 17.96 -12.05
N GLY A 8 12.74 18.93 -11.30
CA GLY A 8 12.10 20.23 -11.12
C GLY A 8 11.98 20.97 -12.45
N ARG A 9 13.07 21.08 -13.20
CA ARG A 9 13.06 21.73 -14.53
C ARG A 9 12.26 20.96 -15.56
N GLU A 10 12.32 19.63 -15.54
CA GLU A 10 11.58 18.80 -16.50
C GLU A 10 10.06 18.88 -16.29
N GLN A 11 9.59 18.89 -15.04
CA GLN A 11 8.16 18.84 -14.74
C GLN A 11 7.53 20.22 -14.56
N LEU A 12 8.28 21.19 -14.04
CA LEU A 12 7.78 22.49 -13.62
C LEU A 12 8.50 23.67 -14.27
N GLY A 13 9.43 23.44 -15.19
CA GLY A 13 10.26 24.50 -15.79
C GLY A 13 9.46 25.61 -16.46
N GLU A 14 8.38 25.29 -17.18
CA GLU A 14 7.52 26.30 -17.80
C GLU A 14 6.52 26.90 -16.81
N PHE A 15 5.94 26.08 -15.93
CA PHE A 15 4.87 26.50 -15.02
C PHE A 15 5.38 27.33 -13.83
N ALA A 16 6.50 26.90 -13.23
CA ALA A 16 7.09 27.50 -12.04
C ALA A 16 8.63 27.49 -12.12
N PRO A 17 9.23 28.25 -13.06
CA PRO A 17 10.67 28.18 -13.36
C PRO A 17 11.57 28.43 -12.14
N LYS A 18 11.19 29.35 -11.25
CA LYS A 18 11.98 29.62 -10.05
C LYS A 18 11.92 28.46 -9.05
N PHE A 19 10.76 27.82 -8.91
CA PHE A 19 10.63 26.65 -8.03
C PHE A 19 11.46 25.48 -8.58
N ALA A 20 11.38 25.23 -9.89
CA ALA A 20 12.19 24.23 -10.59
C ALA A 20 13.70 24.44 -10.39
N GLU A 21 14.17 25.68 -10.55
CA GLU A 21 15.57 26.06 -10.28
C GLU A 21 15.98 25.79 -8.83
N LEU A 22 15.18 26.24 -7.85
CA LEU A 22 15.47 26.03 -6.43
C LEU A 22 15.46 24.56 -6.04
N ASN A 23 14.54 23.77 -6.59
CA ASN A 23 14.47 22.33 -6.37
C ASN A 23 15.75 21.63 -6.84
N ASP A 24 16.15 21.88 -8.08
CA ASP A 24 17.25 21.15 -8.69
C ASP A 24 18.62 21.64 -8.20
N ASP A 25 18.83 22.96 -8.13
CA ASP A 25 20.15 23.52 -7.83
C ASP A 25 20.39 23.71 -6.33
N VAL A 26 19.39 24.13 -5.57
CA VAL A 26 19.58 24.45 -4.14
C VAL A 26 19.24 23.27 -3.26
N LEU A 27 18.06 22.69 -3.41
CA LEU A 27 17.66 21.56 -2.57
C LEU A 27 18.52 20.33 -2.86
N PHE A 28 18.49 19.82 -4.09
CA PHE A 28 19.23 18.61 -4.45
C PHE A 28 20.69 18.88 -4.83
N GLY A 29 20.98 20.01 -5.48
CA GLY A 29 22.33 20.36 -5.94
C GLY A 29 23.28 20.88 -4.85
N ASP A 30 22.75 21.35 -3.71
CA ASP A 30 23.54 21.87 -2.59
C ASP A 30 23.12 21.19 -1.27
N ILE A 31 21.97 21.57 -0.70
CA ILE A 31 21.63 21.21 0.68
C ILE A 31 21.59 19.71 0.95
N CYS A 32 21.01 18.92 0.04
CA CYS A 32 20.99 17.46 0.16
C CYS A 32 22.32 16.81 -0.23
N ALA A 33 23.17 17.49 -1.01
CA ALA A 33 24.48 17.01 -1.45
C ALA A 33 25.61 17.29 -0.44
N ARG A 34 25.35 18.09 0.59
CA ARG A 34 26.30 18.36 1.69
C ARG A 34 26.42 17.16 2.63
N GLU A 35 27.34 16.26 2.32
CA GLU A 35 27.53 15.01 3.06
C GLU A 35 28.62 15.10 4.15
N GLU A 36 29.41 16.18 4.20
CA GLU A 36 30.52 16.32 5.16
C GLU A 36 30.05 16.39 6.61
N GLU A 37 28.99 17.14 6.90
CA GLU A 37 28.51 17.36 8.27
C GLU A 37 27.33 16.45 8.65
N LEU A 38 26.54 15.99 7.67
CA LEU A 38 25.39 15.13 7.91
C LEU A 38 25.18 14.16 6.75
N SER A 39 25.21 12.87 7.07
CA SER A 39 25.16 11.80 6.08
C SER A 39 23.82 11.78 5.33
N PRO A 40 23.78 11.25 4.09
CA PRO A 40 22.53 11.02 3.36
C PRO A 40 21.52 10.17 4.15
N ARG A 41 22.02 9.19 4.92
CA ARG A 41 21.24 8.36 5.83
C ARG A 41 20.51 9.22 6.86
N ASP A 42 21.24 10.04 7.60
CA ASP A 42 20.65 10.84 8.68
C ASP A 42 19.74 11.95 8.14
N ARG A 43 20.05 12.51 6.96
CA ARG A 43 19.14 13.43 6.26
C ARG A 43 17.82 12.77 5.89
N SER A 44 17.86 11.54 5.38
CA SER A 44 16.63 10.77 5.11
C SER A 44 15.85 10.48 6.40
N MET A 45 16.54 10.12 7.49
CA MET A 45 15.92 9.91 8.80
C MET A 45 15.15 11.15 9.29
N ILE A 46 15.79 12.32 9.24
CA ILE A 46 15.19 13.59 9.66
C ILE A 46 14.02 13.96 8.74
N THR A 47 14.17 13.77 7.43
CA THR A 47 13.13 14.11 6.45
C THR A 47 11.89 13.25 6.66
N VAL A 48 12.05 11.92 6.74
CA VAL A 48 10.95 10.98 7.03
C VAL A 48 10.28 11.32 8.35
N SER A 49 11.05 11.56 9.41
CA SER A 49 10.50 11.91 10.73
C SER A 49 9.67 13.19 10.67
N THR A 50 10.15 14.20 9.95
CA THR A 50 9.45 15.49 9.77
C THR A 50 8.15 15.31 8.99
N LEU A 51 8.16 14.51 7.92
CA LEU A 51 6.96 14.22 7.13
C LEU A 51 5.90 13.48 7.95
N ILE A 52 6.30 12.49 8.76
CA ILE A 52 5.40 11.78 9.67
C ILE A 52 4.82 12.75 10.70
N ALA A 53 5.66 13.55 11.35
CA ALA A 53 5.21 14.51 12.36
C ALA A 53 4.25 15.56 11.78
N GLY A 54 4.51 16.02 10.55
CA GLY A 54 3.64 16.93 9.81
C GLY A 54 2.35 16.31 9.30
N GLY A 55 2.26 14.99 9.20
CA GLY A 55 1.12 14.30 8.58
C GLY A 55 1.14 14.34 7.04
N ASN A 56 2.31 14.62 6.44
CA ASN A 56 2.49 14.73 4.99
C ASN A 56 2.67 13.34 4.35
N VAL A 57 1.67 12.48 4.54
CA VAL A 57 1.70 11.05 4.22
C VAL A 57 1.95 10.81 2.72
N GLU A 58 1.44 11.69 1.86
CA GLU A 58 1.60 11.64 0.40
C GLU A 58 3.07 11.69 -0.05
N GLN A 59 3.93 12.31 0.75
CA GLN A 59 5.37 12.40 0.45
C GLN A 59 6.17 11.24 1.02
N LEU A 60 5.59 10.37 1.86
CA LEU A 60 6.35 9.34 2.57
C LEU A 60 6.89 8.26 1.64
N THR A 61 6.14 7.82 0.63
CA THR A 61 6.56 6.74 -0.27
C THR A 61 7.92 6.98 -0.93
N PRO A 62 8.14 8.09 -1.69
CA PRO A 62 9.44 8.35 -2.30
C PRO A 62 10.56 8.55 -1.27
N HIS A 63 10.26 9.16 -0.11
CA HIS A 63 11.26 9.43 0.92
C HIS A 63 11.65 8.19 1.74
N LEU A 64 10.74 7.24 1.93
CA LEU A 64 11.01 5.96 2.56
C LEU A 64 11.82 5.05 1.65
N HIS A 65 11.55 5.04 0.34
CA HIS A 65 12.45 4.40 -0.64
C HIS A 65 13.84 5.01 -0.59
N LYS A 66 13.93 6.35 -0.56
CA LYS A 66 15.23 7.03 -0.46
C LYS A 66 15.96 6.73 0.85
N ALA A 67 15.23 6.68 1.97
CA ALA A 67 15.79 6.29 3.27
C ALA A 67 16.38 4.87 3.23
N LYS A 68 15.68 3.93 2.59
CA LYS A 68 16.14 2.56 2.38
C LYS A 68 17.40 2.49 1.51
N GLU A 69 17.43 3.22 0.38
CA GLU A 69 18.62 3.35 -0.47
C GLU A 69 19.82 3.92 0.29
N ASN A 70 19.57 4.90 1.17
CA ASN A 70 20.59 5.53 2.00
C ASN A 70 20.96 4.70 3.24
N GLY A 71 20.38 3.51 3.41
CA GLY A 71 20.82 2.53 4.41
C GLY A 71 20.04 2.51 5.73
N LEU A 72 18.88 3.16 5.83
CA LEU A 72 17.99 2.93 6.99
C LEU A 72 17.41 1.52 6.92
N THR A 73 17.43 0.82 8.05
CA THR A 73 16.87 -0.54 8.14
C THR A 73 15.37 -0.51 8.44
N LYS A 74 14.72 -1.67 8.26
CA LYS A 74 13.32 -1.86 8.66
C LYS A 74 13.13 -1.59 10.15
N GLU A 75 14.06 -2.09 10.97
CA GLU A 75 14.04 -1.98 12.42
C GLU A 75 14.16 -0.52 12.86
N GLU A 76 15.07 0.23 12.24
CA GLU A 76 15.24 1.66 12.53
C GLU A 76 14.00 2.47 12.15
N ILE A 77 13.41 2.22 10.98
CA ILE A 77 12.15 2.88 10.58
C ILE A 77 11.00 2.54 11.54
N ALA A 78 10.89 1.27 11.96
CA ALA A 78 9.87 0.86 12.90
C ALA A 78 10.03 1.56 14.26
N GLU A 79 11.27 1.67 14.76
CA GLU A 79 11.57 2.41 16.00
C GLU A 79 11.30 3.91 15.87
N ILE A 80 11.66 4.53 14.74
CA ILE A 80 11.36 5.95 14.48
C ILE A 80 9.85 6.22 14.52
N ILE A 81 9.06 5.42 13.80
CA ILE A 81 7.61 5.61 13.75
C ILE A 81 6.99 5.36 15.14
N THR A 82 7.46 4.32 15.86
CA THR A 82 7.01 4.02 17.21
C THR A 82 7.33 5.17 18.16
N HIS A 83 8.55 5.69 18.13
CA HIS A 83 8.96 6.82 18.95
C HIS A 83 8.12 8.07 18.65
N LEU A 84 7.90 8.36 17.36
CA LEU A 84 7.08 9.49 16.94
C LEU A 84 5.60 9.36 17.33
N SER A 85 5.08 8.16 17.59
CA SER A 85 3.69 8.00 18.06
C SER A 85 3.42 8.76 19.37
N PHE A 86 4.44 8.88 20.23
CA PHE A 86 4.35 9.60 21.50
C PHE A 86 4.41 11.13 21.34
N TYR A 87 5.05 11.63 20.28
CA TYR A 87 5.25 13.06 20.06
C TYR A 87 4.30 13.67 19.02
N ALA A 88 3.92 12.88 18.01
CA ALA A 88 3.11 13.31 16.87
C ALA A 88 1.71 12.67 16.86
N GLY A 89 1.46 11.70 17.74
CA GLY A 89 0.18 11.02 17.92
C GLY A 89 0.02 9.73 17.11
N TRP A 90 -0.76 8.81 17.68
CA TRP A 90 -1.05 7.50 17.12
C TRP A 90 -1.61 7.49 15.68
N PRO A 91 -2.54 8.39 15.28
CA PRO A 91 -3.07 8.38 13.92
C PRO A 91 -1.99 8.54 12.84
N LYS A 92 -1.04 9.47 13.04
CA LYS A 92 0.06 9.70 12.09
C LYS A 92 1.01 8.51 12.04
N ALA A 93 1.29 7.88 13.17
CA ALA A 93 2.09 6.67 13.24
C ALA A 93 1.45 5.50 12.48
N TRP A 94 0.14 5.29 12.64
CA TRP A 94 -0.60 4.27 11.89
C TRP A 94 -0.54 4.49 10.37
N SER A 95 -0.76 5.72 9.91
CA SER A 95 -0.63 6.05 8.48
C SER A 95 0.78 5.79 7.96
N ALA A 96 1.82 6.15 8.73
CA ALA A 96 3.20 5.90 8.34
C ALA A 96 3.55 4.40 8.29
N PHE A 97 3.06 3.61 9.25
CA PHE A 97 3.30 2.16 9.30
C PHE A 97 2.72 1.41 8.10
N GLN A 98 1.56 1.82 7.58
CA GLN A 98 0.98 1.18 6.39
C GLN A 98 1.95 1.26 5.20
N ILE A 99 2.48 2.45 4.93
CA ILE A 99 3.43 2.68 3.83
C ILE A 99 4.78 2.01 4.13
N ALA A 100 5.29 2.13 5.35
CA ALA A 100 6.57 1.55 5.72
C ALA A 100 6.57 0.02 5.59
N LYS A 101 5.46 -0.66 5.94
CA LYS A 101 5.32 -2.10 5.74
C LYS A 101 5.47 -2.47 4.26
N GLU A 102 4.77 -1.79 3.37
CA GLU A 102 4.84 -2.07 1.92
C GLU A 102 6.26 -1.96 1.35
N ILE A 103 7.06 -1.00 1.85
CA ILE A 103 8.40 -0.72 1.33
C ILE A 103 9.49 -1.61 1.97
N PHE A 104 9.40 -1.85 3.28
CA PHE A 104 10.44 -2.53 4.05
C PHE A 104 10.19 -4.01 4.25
N THR A 105 8.97 -4.49 4.01
CA THR A 105 8.71 -5.92 3.89
C THR A 105 8.69 -6.28 2.41
N HIS A 106 9.79 -6.85 1.90
CA HIS A 106 9.74 -7.58 0.63
C HIS A 106 9.00 -8.90 0.84
N GLU A 107 7.72 -8.84 1.17
CA GLU A 107 6.84 -9.93 0.80
C GLU A 107 6.58 -9.75 -0.69
N LYS A 108 7.31 -10.51 -1.51
CA LYS A 108 6.72 -10.97 -2.76
C LYS A 108 5.39 -11.62 -2.38
N LYS A 109 4.27 -10.90 -2.53
CA LYS A 109 2.96 -11.55 -2.60
C LYS A 109 2.80 -12.20 -3.97
N GLU A 110 3.71 -13.11 -4.31
CA GLU A 110 3.43 -14.15 -5.29
C GLU A 110 2.77 -15.30 -4.53
N GLY A 111 1.43 -15.31 -4.52
CA GLY A 111 0.67 -16.52 -4.26
C GLY A 111 0.66 -17.08 -2.83
N GLN A 112 1.04 -16.33 -1.80
CA GLN A 112 0.86 -16.80 -0.43
C GLN A 112 -0.59 -16.55 0.02
N LEU A 113 -1.37 -17.64 0.05
CA LEU A 113 -2.70 -17.66 0.65
C LEU A 113 -2.57 -17.24 2.12
N MET A 114 -3.31 -16.20 2.52
CA MET A 114 -3.47 -15.84 3.92
C MET A 114 -3.99 -17.07 4.68
N THR A 115 -3.45 -17.35 5.87
CA THR A 115 -3.96 -18.45 6.68
C THR A 115 -5.37 -18.12 7.20
N PHE A 116 -6.13 -19.15 7.57
CA PHE A 116 -7.48 -19.01 8.10
C PHE A 116 -7.55 -18.03 9.29
N ASP A 117 -6.58 -18.12 10.22
CA ASP A 117 -6.50 -17.24 11.40
C ASP A 117 -6.09 -15.80 11.08
N GLN A 118 -5.37 -15.59 9.97
CA GLN A 118 -5.01 -14.26 9.51
C GLN A 118 -6.18 -13.56 8.82
N LEU A 119 -7.04 -14.32 8.12
CA LEU A 119 -8.26 -13.80 7.49
C LEU A 119 -9.37 -13.52 8.52
N SER A 120 -9.54 -14.39 9.52
CA SER A 120 -10.58 -14.20 10.54
C SER A 120 -10.37 -12.94 11.38
N ASN A 121 -9.11 -12.56 11.61
CA ASN A 121 -8.74 -11.37 12.41
C ASN A 121 -8.42 -10.13 11.56
N SER A 122 -8.58 -10.19 10.23
CA SER A 122 -8.22 -9.08 9.36
C SER A 122 -9.31 -8.01 9.34
N THR A 123 -8.92 -6.75 9.57
CA THR A 123 -9.85 -5.61 9.59
C THR A 123 -10.22 -5.11 8.19
N ILE A 124 -9.46 -5.52 7.17
CA ILE A 124 -9.58 -5.02 5.79
C ILE A 124 -10.40 -5.99 4.93
N PHE A 125 -10.24 -7.30 5.13
CA PHE A 125 -10.99 -8.36 4.46
C PHE A 125 -11.29 -9.48 5.47
N PRO A 126 -12.23 -9.26 6.41
CA PRO A 126 -12.58 -10.29 7.37
C PRO A 126 -13.13 -11.52 6.63
N LEU A 127 -12.85 -12.71 7.17
CA LEU A 127 -13.50 -13.93 6.71
C LEU A 127 -15.03 -13.73 6.81
N GLY A 128 -15.76 -13.98 5.72
CA GLY A 128 -17.21 -13.86 5.74
C GLY A 128 -17.82 -14.87 6.70
N GLU A 129 -18.79 -14.42 7.51
CA GLU A 129 -19.56 -15.33 8.36
C GLU A 129 -20.57 -16.11 7.51
N LYS A 130 -20.74 -17.40 7.81
CA LYS A 130 -21.86 -18.17 7.28
C LYS A 130 -23.13 -17.63 7.93
N MET A 131 -23.96 -16.94 7.16
CA MET A 131 -25.26 -16.49 7.63
C MET A 131 -26.25 -17.66 7.66
N GLU A 132 -27.03 -17.79 8.73
CA GLU A 132 -28.23 -18.62 8.69
C GLU A 132 -29.26 -17.91 7.79
N ALA A 133 -29.64 -18.56 6.70
CA ALA A 133 -30.44 -17.93 5.65
C ALA A 133 -31.91 -17.75 6.07
N ASN A 134 -32.44 -16.54 5.89
CA ASN A 134 -33.89 -16.25 5.92
C ASN A 134 -34.50 -16.19 4.50
N PHE A 135 -33.92 -16.93 3.55
CA PHE A 135 -34.45 -17.03 2.18
C PHE A 135 -35.30 -18.30 2.06
N ILE A 136 -36.54 -18.15 1.58
CA ILE A 136 -37.45 -19.28 1.36
C ILE A 136 -37.05 -19.94 0.03
N GLY A 137 -36.29 -21.03 0.12
CA GLY A 137 -35.87 -21.84 -1.02
C GLY A 137 -35.19 -23.11 -0.52
N ASP A 138 -35.84 -24.25 -0.69
CA ASP A 138 -35.31 -25.54 -0.26
C ASP A 138 -34.02 -25.86 -1.05
N ASN A 139 -32.93 -26.19 -0.34
CA ASN A 139 -31.64 -26.71 -0.85
C ASN A 139 -30.60 -25.74 -1.46
N ALA A 140 -30.39 -24.54 -0.90
CA ALA A 140 -29.20 -23.74 -1.21
C ALA A 140 -28.41 -23.36 0.05
N SER A 141 -27.10 -23.68 0.08
CA SER A 141 -26.19 -23.16 1.11
C SER A 141 -25.74 -21.76 0.71
N ILE A 142 -26.03 -20.79 1.56
CA ILE A 142 -25.62 -19.40 1.36
C ILE A 142 -24.41 -19.10 2.25
N GLY A 143 -23.43 -18.39 1.71
CA GLY A 143 -22.26 -17.93 2.45
C GLY A 143 -21.80 -16.58 1.92
N ASN A 144 -21.30 -15.72 2.80
CA ASN A 144 -20.61 -14.51 2.40
C ASN A 144 -19.12 -14.82 2.22
N VAL A 145 -18.50 -14.33 1.15
CA VAL A 145 -17.08 -14.53 0.86
C VAL A 145 -16.44 -13.22 0.44
N THR A 146 -15.29 -12.93 1.02
CA THR A 146 -14.49 -11.74 0.71
C THR A 146 -13.17 -12.20 0.11
N PHE A 147 -12.76 -11.56 -0.99
CA PHE A 147 -11.48 -11.84 -1.64
C PHE A 147 -10.57 -10.62 -1.54
N ALA A 148 -9.27 -10.85 -1.33
CA ALA A 148 -8.28 -9.80 -1.47
C ALA A 148 -8.12 -9.41 -2.96
N PRO A 149 -7.76 -8.17 -3.29
CA PRO A 149 -7.46 -7.77 -4.66
C PRO A 149 -6.42 -8.70 -5.30
N GLY A 150 -6.74 -9.24 -6.48
CA GLY A 150 -5.88 -10.17 -7.21
C GLY A 150 -5.91 -11.63 -6.74
N ALA A 151 -6.71 -11.99 -5.73
CA ALA A 151 -6.88 -13.37 -5.31
C ALA A 151 -7.40 -14.26 -6.46
N ARG A 152 -6.88 -15.49 -6.54
CA ARG A 152 -7.32 -16.53 -7.48
C ARG A 152 -7.69 -17.78 -6.69
N ASN A 153 -8.86 -18.35 -6.97
CA ASN A 153 -9.27 -19.62 -6.40
C ASN A 153 -8.83 -20.79 -7.30
N TYR A 154 -8.72 -21.97 -6.70
CA TYR A 154 -8.53 -23.20 -7.47
C TYR A 154 -9.83 -23.59 -8.17
N TRP A 155 -9.70 -24.22 -9.33
CA TRP A 155 -10.80 -24.86 -10.05
C TRP A 155 -11.52 -25.85 -9.14
N HIS A 156 -12.84 -25.75 -9.08
CA HIS A 156 -13.70 -26.67 -8.35
C HIS A 156 -15.09 -26.69 -9.00
N SER A 157 -15.87 -27.74 -8.69
CA SER A 157 -17.19 -27.94 -9.26
C SER A 157 -18.25 -28.11 -8.18
N HIS A 158 -19.45 -27.60 -8.46
CA HIS A 158 -20.62 -27.72 -7.58
C HIS A 158 -21.70 -28.54 -8.30
N LYS A 159 -22.12 -29.67 -7.71
CA LYS A 159 -23.08 -30.60 -8.33
C LYS A 159 -24.46 -29.97 -8.62
N ILE A 160 -24.85 -28.98 -7.83
CA ILE A 160 -26.14 -28.28 -7.91
C ILE A 160 -26.03 -26.86 -8.48
N GLY A 161 -24.84 -26.48 -8.96
CA GLY A 161 -24.52 -25.12 -9.39
C GLY A 161 -24.20 -24.18 -8.23
N GLN A 162 -23.70 -22.99 -8.57
CA GLN A 162 -23.42 -21.91 -7.63
C GLN A 162 -23.85 -20.58 -8.27
N VAL A 163 -24.49 -19.72 -7.49
CA VAL A 163 -24.78 -18.34 -7.89
C VAL A 163 -23.92 -17.41 -7.03
N LEU A 164 -23.18 -16.51 -7.67
CA LEU A 164 -22.40 -15.47 -6.99
C LEU A 164 -23.09 -14.13 -7.16
N LEU A 165 -23.51 -13.52 -6.05
CA LEU A 165 -23.97 -12.14 -6.03
C LEU A 165 -22.81 -11.25 -5.58
N VAL A 166 -22.29 -10.42 -6.48
CA VAL A 166 -21.24 -9.45 -6.15
C VAL A 166 -21.92 -8.29 -5.43
N THR A 167 -21.65 -8.10 -4.14
CA THR A 167 -22.25 -7.00 -3.35
C THR A 167 -21.33 -5.78 -3.24
N GLY A 168 -20.08 -5.90 -3.67
CA GLY A 168 -19.10 -4.82 -3.76
C GLY A 168 -17.82 -5.24 -4.48
N GLY A 169 -17.17 -4.30 -5.18
CA GLY A 169 -15.93 -4.54 -5.93
C GLY A 169 -16.13 -5.07 -7.35
N GLN A 170 -15.06 -5.62 -7.92
CA GLN A 170 -15.00 -6.13 -9.29
C GLN A 170 -14.15 -7.40 -9.35
N GLY A 171 -14.47 -8.32 -10.26
CA GLY A 171 -13.76 -9.58 -10.38
C GLY A 171 -13.90 -10.22 -11.75
N TRP A 172 -13.02 -11.19 -12.01
CA TRP A 172 -13.09 -12.04 -13.19
C TRP A 172 -13.53 -13.43 -12.75
N TYR A 173 -14.36 -14.08 -13.55
CA TYR A 173 -14.70 -15.50 -13.39
C TYR A 173 -14.48 -16.24 -14.70
N GLN A 174 -14.24 -17.54 -14.59
CA GLN A 174 -14.08 -18.42 -15.73
C GLN A 174 -14.82 -19.73 -15.47
N GLU A 175 -15.56 -20.17 -16.47
CA GLU A 175 -16.14 -21.52 -16.53
C GLU A 175 -15.24 -22.40 -17.39
N GLU A 176 -15.18 -23.69 -17.08
CA GLU A 176 -14.36 -24.63 -17.82
C GLU A 176 -14.75 -24.65 -19.31
N GLY A 177 -13.76 -24.50 -20.18
CA GLY A 177 -13.97 -24.43 -21.64
C GLY A 177 -14.42 -23.07 -22.18
N ASN A 178 -14.72 -22.10 -21.31
CA ASN A 178 -15.15 -20.75 -21.69
C ASN A 178 -14.03 -19.71 -21.53
N GLN A 179 -14.19 -18.56 -22.20
CA GLN A 179 -13.30 -17.41 -22.02
C GLN A 179 -13.53 -16.74 -20.66
N LEU A 180 -12.54 -15.97 -20.21
CA LEU A 180 -12.63 -15.15 -18.99
C LEU A 180 -13.74 -14.10 -19.15
N ASN A 181 -14.66 -14.08 -18.18
CA ASN A 181 -15.74 -13.11 -18.11
C ASN A 181 -15.51 -12.13 -16.95
N TYR A 182 -15.90 -10.88 -17.17
CA TYR A 182 -15.74 -9.81 -16.19
C TYR A 182 -17.08 -9.50 -15.52
N SER A 183 -17.07 -9.43 -14.19
CA SER A 183 -18.24 -9.05 -13.39
C SER A 183 -17.91 -7.81 -12.58
N LYS A 184 -18.72 -6.76 -12.75
CA LYS A 184 -18.63 -5.50 -12.01
C LYS A 184 -20.04 -5.14 -11.53
N LEU A 185 -20.17 -4.81 -10.24
CA LEU A 185 -21.37 -4.14 -9.75
C LEU A 185 -21.13 -2.63 -9.82
N GLU A 186 -21.91 -1.92 -10.61
CA GLU A 186 -21.97 -0.46 -10.52
C GLU A 186 -23.08 -0.10 -9.54
N THR A 187 -22.70 0.44 -8.39
CA THR A 187 -23.65 1.07 -7.48
C THR A 187 -24.05 2.42 -8.07
N SER A 188 -25.32 2.55 -8.47
CA SER A 188 -25.94 3.83 -8.85
C SER A 188 -26.04 4.78 -7.67
#